data_AF-A0A2M8NEV3-F1
#
_entry.id   AF-A0A2M8NEV3-F1
#
_cell.length_a   1.000
_cell.length_b   1.000
_cell.length_c   1.000
_cell.angle_alpha   90.00
_cell.angle_beta   90.00
_cell.angle_gamma   90.00
#
_symmetry.space_group_name_H-M   'P 1'
#
loop_
_entity.id
_entity.type
_entity.pdbx_description
1 polymer ?
#
loop_
_entity_poly.entity_id
_entity_poly.type
_entity_poly.pdbx_seq_one_letter_code
_entity_poly.pdbx_strand_id
1 'polypeptide(L)' 'YRRGVFTTINTDDPLVSDLRLSDEIANVIEYLALSWDDVKQQTLYAARSAFLPPEEREALVRQFSEWLNTPAAWAAPAS' A
#
# COMPACT_ATOMS: atom_id res chain seq x y z
N TYR A 1 4.21 -10.99 6.20
CA TYR A 1 4.09 -11.32 4.76
C TYR A 1 4.95 -12.49 4.27
N ARG A 2 6.28 -12.53 4.46
CA ARG A 2 7.18 -13.58 3.85
C ARG A 2 6.91 -15.04 4.26
N ARG A 3 6.09 -15.27 5.29
CA ARG A 3 5.64 -16.61 5.73
C ARG A 3 4.20 -16.92 5.30
N GLY A 4 3.65 -16.19 4.33
CA GLY A 4 2.29 -16.37 3.80
C GLY A 4 1.17 -15.65 4.56
N VAL A 5 1.51 -14.86 5.59
CA VAL A 5 0.52 -14.07 6.35
C VAL A 5 0.24 -12.74 5.65
N PHE A 6 -1.03 -12.44 5.36
CA PHE A 6 -1.45 -11.15 4.83
C PHE A 6 -1.28 -10.05 5.88
N THR A 7 -0.53 -9.01 5.53
CA THR A 7 -0.26 -7.85 6.41
C THR A 7 -0.60 -6.56 5.70
N THR A 8 -0.87 -5.51 6.48
CA THR A 8 -1.10 -4.15 6.02
C THR A 8 -0.23 -3.19 6.82
N ILE A 9 0.08 -2.03 6.24
CA ILE A 9 0.85 -0.96 6.88
C ILE A 9 -0.14 0.06 7.43
N ASN A 10 0.00 0.43 8.70
CA ASN A 10 -0.85 1.41 9.39
C ASN A 10 0.00 2.21 10.37
N THR A 11 -0.48 3.39 10.75
CA THR A 11 0.18 4.29 11.70
C THR A 11 -0.09 3.95 13.17
N ASP A 12 -1.04 3.04 13.43
CA ASP A 12 -1.63 2.78 14.75
C ASP A 12 -2.23 4.07 15.36
N ASP A 13 -1.45 4.81 16.15
CA ASP A 13 -1.80 6.10 16.75
C ASP A 13 -0.90 7.26 16.22
N PRO A 14 -1.31 7.97 15.14
CA PRO A 14 -0.53 9.07 14.56
C PRO A 14 -0.18 10.19 15.55
N LEU A 15 -1.08 10.49 16.49
CA LEU A 15 -0.90 11.58 17.45
C LEU A 15 0.17 11.26 18.49
N VAL A 16 0.29 10.00 18.88
CA VAL A 16 1.31 9.55 19.85
C VAL A 16 2.67 9.43 19.18
N SER A 17 2.68 8.95 17.94
CA SER A 17 3.91 8.62 17.21
C SER A 17 4.46 9.78 16.36
N ASP A 18 3.72 10.90 16.25
CA ASP A 18 4.06 12.09 15.45
C ASP A 18 4.48 11.74 14.01
N LEU A 19 3.68 10.89 13.35
CA LEU A 19 3.95 10.41 11.99
C LEU A 19 2.68 10.28 11.15
N ARG A 20 2.86 10.28 9.84
CA ARG A 20 1.82 10.04 8.83
C ARG A 20 2.05 8.68 8.18
N LEU A 21 1.03 8.19 7.47
CA LEU A 21 1.16 6.94 6.71
C LEU A 21 2.30 6.97 5.67
N SER A 22 2.58 8.13 5.08
CA SER A 22 3.72 8.30 4.17
C SER A 22 5.06 8.06 4.86
N ASP A 23 5.19 8.48 6.13
CA ASP A 23 6.40 8.30 6.92
C ASP A 23 6.55 6.83 7.28
N GLU A 24 5.46 6.15 7.63
CA GLU A 24 5.48 4.70 7.88
C GLU A 24 5.88 3.91 6.64
N ILE A 25 5.36 4.27 5.46
CA ILE A 25 5.76 3.65 4.19
C ILE A 25 7.26 3.86 3.94
N ALA A 26 7.79 5.05 4.20
CA ALA A 26 9.22 5.31 4.08
C ALA A 26 10.04 4.46 5.07
N ASN A 27 9.59 4.38 6.32
CA ASN A 27 10.25 3.62 7.37
C ASN A 27 10.31 2.11 7.07
N VAL A 28 9.23 1.50 6.58
CA VAL A 28 9.24 0.06 6.28
C VAL A 28 10.13 -0.29 5.08
N ILE A 29 10.30 0.64 4.13
CA ILE A 29 11.23 0.48 3.01
C ILE A 29 12.66 0.58 3.53
N GLU A 30 12.97 1.63 4.29
CA GLU A 30 14.31 1.93 4.77
C GLU A 30 14.81 0.89 5.79
N TYR A 31 13.97 0.55 6.77
CA TYR A 31 14.41 -0.19 7.95
C TYR A 31 13.94 -1.64 8.00
N LEU A 32 12.87 -2.01 7.27
CA LEU A 32 12.29 -3.36 7.31
C LEU A 32 12.48 -4.15 6.00
N ALA A 33 13.24 -3.60 5.05
CA ALA A 33 13.57 -4.22 3.77
C ALA A 33 12.34 -4.65 2.96
N LEU A 34 11.25 -3.86 3.03
CA LEU A 34 10.14 -4.00 2.10
C LEU A 34 10.50 -3.32 0.78
N SER A 35 10.19 -3.98 -0.33
CA SER A 35 10.28 -3.35 -1.64
C SER A 35 9.05 -2.49 -1.92
N TRP A 36 9.10 -1.66 -2.96
CA TRP A 36 7.90 -0.98 -3.46
C TRP A 36 6.80 -1.96 -3.89
N ASP A 37 7.17 -3.13 -4.42
CA ASP A 37 6.19 -4.16 -4.79
C ASP A 37 5.55 -4.79 -3.55
N ASP A 38 6.30 -4.96 -2.45
CA ASP A 38 5.73 -5.39 -1.16
C ASP A 38 4.71 -4.36 -0.64
N VAL A 39 5.02 -3.07 -0.72
CA VAL A 39 4.10 -1.99 -0.32
C VAL A 39 2.84 -2.01 -1.17
N LYS A 40 2.96 -2.11 -2.50
CA LYS A 40 1.82 -2.24 -3.42
C LYS A 40 0.93 -3.42 -3.06
N GLN A 41 1.55 -4.56 -2.79
CA GLN A 41 0.82 -5.78 -2.43
C GLN A 41 0.06 -5.62 -1.11
N GLN A 42 0.67 -4.98 -0.11
CA GLN A 42 0.00 -4.70 1.17
C GLN A 42 -1.15 -3.68 1.04
N THR A 43 -1.03 -2.70 0.14
CA THR A 43 -2.14 -1.80 -0.22
C THR A 43 -3.32 -2.59 -0.81
N LEU A 44 -3.06 -3.56 -1.69
CA LEU A 44 -4.11 -4.42 -2.23
C LEU A 44 -4.72 -5.34 -1.16
N TYR A 45 -3.94 -5.83 -0.19
CA TYR A 45 -4.48 -6.57 0.95
C TYR A 45 -5.39 -5.69 1.81
N ALA A 46 -4.99 -4.44 2.08
CA ALA A 46 -5.80 -3.48 2.83
C ALA A 46 -7.13 -3.21 2.13
N ALA A 47 -7.11 -2.97 0.82
CA ALA A 47 -8.34 -2.80 0.04
C ALA A 47 -9.24 -4.04 0.10
N ARG A 48 -8.68 -5.25 -0.02
CA ARG A 48 -9.42 -6.53 0.06
C ARG A 48 -9.96 -6.83 1.47
N SER A 49 -9.36 -6.30 2.52
CA SER A 49 -9.78 -6.51 3.91
C SER A 49 -10.67 -5.41 4.46
N ALA A 50 -10.91 -4.34 3.69
CA ALA A 50 -11.74 -3.22 4.13
C ALA A 50 -13.16 -3.67 4.50
N PHE A 51 -13.70 -3.12 5.59
CA PHE A 51 -15.07 -3.37 6.05
C PHE A 51 -16.09 -2.54 5.26
N LEU A 52 -16.07 -2.73 3.95
CA LEU A 52 -17.01 -2.13 3.00
C LEU A 52 -17.99 -3.19 2.48
N PRO A 53 -19.17 -2.79 1.97
CA PRO A 53 -20.01 -3.66 1.17
C PRO A 53 -19.22 -4.32 0.02
N PRO A 54 -19.59 -5.54 -0.41
CA PRO A 54 -18.82 -6.28 -1.41
C PRO A 54 -18.52 -5.50 -2.69
N GLU A 55 -19.50 -4.80 -3.25
CA GLU A 55 -19.35 -4.02 -4.49
C GLU A 55 -18.38 -2.85 -4.32
N GLU A 56 -18.48 -2.11 -3.22
CA GLU A 56 -17.59 -0.99 -2.90
C GLU A 56 -16.15 -1.47 -2.69
N ARG A 57 -15.98 -2.61 -2.01
CA ARG A 57 -14.68 -3.23 -1.80
C ARG A 57 -14.04 -3.68 -3.11
N GLU A 58 -14.83 -4.28 -4.01
CA GLU A 58 -14.35 -4.67 -5.34
C GLU A 58 -13.97 -3.46 -6.19
N ALA A 59 -14.74 -2.38 -6.11
CA ALA A 59 -14.42 -1.11 -6.76
C ALA A 59 -13.09 -0.53 -6.23
N LEU A 60 -12.89 -0.54 -4.91
CA LEU A 60 -11.67 -0.07 -4.27
C LEU A 60 -10.44 -0.90 -4.70
N VAL A 61 -10.56 -2.22 -4.72
CA VAL A 61 -9.48 -3.11 -5.16
C VAL A 61 -9.14 -2.86 -6.63
N ARG A 62 -10.15 -2.66 -7.49
CA ARG A 62 -9.95 -2.36 -8.91
C ARG A 62 -9.19 -1.04 -9.11
N GLN A 63 -9.65 0.01 -8.43
CA GLN A 63 -9.02 1.33 -8.47
C GLN A 63 -7.54 1.28 -8.10
N PHE A 64 -7.19 0.66 -6.95
CA PHE A 64 -5.80 0.52 -6.55
C PHE A 64 -5.00 -0.39 -7.49
N SER A 65 -5.60 -1.45 -8.02
CA SER A 65 -4.92 -2.32 -8.99
C SER A 65 -4.54 -1.56 -10.27
N GLU A 66 -5.42 -0.69 -10.77
CA GLU A 66 -5.15 0.16 -11.94
C GLU A 66 -4.04 1.17 -11.65
N TRP A 67 -4.13 1.89 -10.52
CA TRP A 67 -3.14 2.89 -10.13
C TRP A 67 -1.74 2.30 -9.92
N LEU A 68 -1.64 1.11 -9.32
CA LEU A 68 -0.35 0.52 -8.96
C LEU A 68 0.33 -0.25 -10.12
N ASN A 69 -0.46 -0.66 -11.12
CA ASN A 69 0.03 -1.29 -12.36
C ASN A 69 0.33 -0.28 -13.47
N THR A 70 -0.10 0.98 -13.31
CA THR A 70 0.24 2.04 -14.26
C THR A 70 1.68 2.50 -14.01
N PRO A 71 2.59 2.44 -15.00
CA PRO A 71 3.92 3.02 -14.86
C PRO A 71 3.80 4.50 -14.50
N ALA A 72 4.60 4.96 -13.53
CA ALA A 72 4.58 6.36 -13.16
C ALA A 72 4.87 7.23 -14.39
N ALA A 73 4.09 8.29 -14.63
CA ALA A 73 4.21 9.11 -15.83
C ALA A 73 5.62 9.71 -16.04
N TRP A 74 6.41 9.83 -14.97
CA TRP A 74 7.80 10.29 -15.00
C TRP A 74 8.82 9.20 -15.38
N ALA A 75 8.41 7.93 -15.45
CA ALA A 75 9.25 6.79 -15.82
C ALA A 75 9.23 6.51 -17.34
N ALA A 76 8.50 7.30 -18.14
CA ALA A 76 8.64 7.29 -19.59
C ALA A 76 9.99 7.91 -19.97
N PRO A 77 10.82 7.26 -20.81
CA PRO A 77 12.06 7.86 -21.27
C PRO A 77 11.73 9.18 -21.99
N ALA A 78 12.40 10.25 -21.59
CA ALA A 78 12.36 11.52 -22.32
C ALA A 78 12.80 11.24 -23.77
N SER A 79 11.93 11.57 -24.72
CA SER A 79 12.20 11.49 -26.16
C SER A 79 13.29 12.45 -26.60
#